data_AF-A0A5C7GGB9-F1
#
_entry.id   AF-A0A5C7GGB9-F1
#
_cell.length_a   1.000
_cell.length_b   1.000
_cell.length_c   1.000
_cell.angle_alpha   90.00
_cell.angle_beta   90.00
_cell.angle_gamma   90.00
#
_symmetry.space_group_name_H-M   'P 1'
#
loop_
_entity.id
_entity.type
_entity.pdbx_description
1 polymer ?
#
loop_
_entity_poly.entity_id
_entity_poly.type
_entity_poly.pdbx_seq_one_letter_code
_entity_poly.pdbx_strand_id
1 'polypeptide(L)'
;MYNYGDSTKTISEKATAEIIKNTMKSINWNEFHIVQLEDENGDGYKSLHVSGSLEEDGLASGFVTDDDHILLVKPPTTVKEMTEILLDFLKGEEIWRKKYDYK
;
A
#
# COMPACT_ATOMS: atom_id res chain seq x y z
N MET A 1 17.83 14.89 -7.92
CA MET A 1 16.37 15.13 -8.02
C MET A 1 15.72 13.82 -7.63
N TYR A 2 15.11 13.75 -6.45
CA TYR A 2 14.42 12.54 -6.00
C TYR A 2 13.06 12.47 -6.70
N ASN A 3 12.71 11.31 -7.25
CA ASN A 3 11.41 11.05 -7.85
C ASN A 3 10.49 10.49 -6.75
N TYR A 4 9.79 11.35 -6.03
CA TYR A 4 8.86 11.00 -4.94
C TYR A 4 7.52 10.48 -5.47
N GLY A 5 7.52 9.56 -6.45
CA GLY A 5 6.29 9.08 -7.09
C GLY A 5 5.72 10.00 -8.17
N ASP A 6 6.57 10.83 -8.79
CA ASP A 6 6.22 11.76 -9.88
C ASP A 6 5.87 11.02 -11.20
N SER A 7 6.14 9.70 -11.24
CA SER A 7 5.76 8.82 -12.35
C SER A 7 4.84 7.68 -11.88
N THR A 8 3.58 7.75 -12.29
CA THR A 8 2.56 6.73 -11.97
C THR A 8 2.36 5.78 -13.15
N LYS A 9 2.14 4.49 -12.86
CA LYS A 9 1.76 3.49 -13.85
C LYS A 9 0.77 2.50 -13.25
N THR A 10 -0.35 2.27 -13.93
CA THR A 10 -1.26 1.17 -13.61
C THR A 10 -0.60 -0.16 -13.94
N ILE A 11 -0.45 -1.03 -12.92
CA ILE A 11 0.09 -2.38 -13.09
C ILE A 11 -1.01 -3.35 -13.53
N SER A 12 -2.23 -3.18 -12.98
CA SER A 12 -3.40 -3.98 -13.31
C SER A 12 -4.68 -3.26 -12.90
N GLU A 13 -5.70 -3.35 -13.74
CA GLU A 13 -7.08 -2.92 -13.42
C GLU A 13 -7.77 -3.89 -12.44
N LYS A 14 -7.26 -5.11 -12.29
CA LYS A 14 -7.84 -6.13 -11.39
C LYS A 14 -6.75 -6.81 -10.60
N ALA A 15 -6.53 -6.29 -9.39
CA ALA A 15 -5.54 -6.85 -8.48
C ALA A 15 -5.86 -8.30 -8.10
N THR A 16 -4.81 -9.12 -8.05
CA THR A 16 -4.84 -10.47 -7.48
C THR A 16 -3.70 -10.62 -6.49
N ALA A 17 -3.80 -11.60 -5.59
CA ALA A 17 -2.73 -11.88 -4.65
C ALA A 17 -1.38 -12.19 -5.33
N GLU A 18 -1.42 -12.81 -6.52
CA GLU A 18 -0.22 -13.10 -7.31
C GLU A 18 0.39 -11.82 -7.90
N ILE A 19 -0.44 -10.95 -8.48
CA ILE A 19 0.01 -9.66 -9.01
C ILE A 19 0.69 -8.84 -7.91
N ILE A 20 0.04 -8.69 -6.75
CA ILE A 20 0.59 -7.96 -5.60
C ILE A 20 1.97 -8.52 -5.22
N LYS A 21 2.08 -9.84 -5.02
CA LYS A 21 3.35 -10.48 -4.63
C LYS A 21 4.45 -10.26 -5.67
N ASN A 22 4.13 -10.41 -6.95
CA ASN A 22 5.09 -10.24 -8.04
C ASN A 22 5.54 -8.79 -8.16
N THR A 23 4.62 -7.83 -8.05
CA THR A 23 4.92 -6.40 -8.06
C THR A 23 5.82 -6.03 -6.89
N MET A 24 5.43 -6.37 -5.66
CA MET A 24 6.21 -6.04 -4.45
C MET A 24 7.63 -6.63 -4.50
N LYS A 25 7.81 -7.81 -5.11
CA LYS A 25 9.13 -8.46 -5.29
C LYS A 25 9.97 -7.82 -6.39
N SER A 26 9.34 -7.21 -7.40
CA SER A 26 10.04 -6.59 -8.55
C SER A 26 10.60 -5.19 -8.25
N ILE A 27 10.11 -4.54 -7.20
CA ILE A 27 10.48 -3.18 -6.83
C ILE A 27 11.83 -3.15 -6.11
N ASN A 28 12.68 -2.17 -6.46
CA ASN A 28 13.92 -1.89 -5.76
C ASN A 28 13.65 -1.02 -4.52
N TRP A 29 13.25 -1.63 -3.40
CA TRP A 29 12.92 -0.90 -2.17
C TRP A 29 14.10 -0.17 -1.49
N ASN A 30 15.30 -0.21 -2.06
CA ASN A 30 16.37 0.71 -1.65
C ASN A 30 16.11 2.14 -2.16
N GLU A 31 15.22 2.31 -3.13
CA GLU A 31 14.69 3.58 -3.59
C GLU A 31 13.28 3.81 -3.04
N PHE A 32 12.88 5.08 -2.99
CA PHE A 32 11.54 5.43 -2.55
C PHE A 32 10.49 5.00 -3.58
N HIS A 33 9.49 4.24 -3.12
CA HIS A 33 8.37 3.82 -3.95
C HIS A 33 7.04 3.97 -3.21
N ILE A 34 5.95 4.07 -3.98
CA ILE A 34 4.58 3.99 -3.48
C ILE A 34 3.87 2.91 -4.29
N VAL A 35 3.20 1.98 -3.60
CA VAL A 35 2.32 0.99 -4.19
C VAL A 35 0.93 1.19 -3.60
N GLN A 36 -0.03 1.51 -4.47
CA GLN A 36 -1.41 1.79 -4.10
C GLN A 36 -2.34 0.70 -4.65
N LEU A 37 -3.28 0.27 -3.83
CA LEU A 37 -4.37 -0.61 -4.19
C LEU A 37 -5.69 0.13 -3.97
N GLU A 38 -6.41 0.37 -5.05
CA GLU A 38 -7.70 1.08 -5.05
C GLU A 38 -8.85 0.08 -5.05
N ASP A 39 -9.89 0.38 -4.27
CA ASP A 39 -11.17 -0.33 -4.28
C ASP A 39 -12.25 0.61 -4.84
N GLU A 40 -12.52 0.45 -6.13
CA GLU A 40 -13.59 1.18 -6.84
C GLU A 40 -14.94 0.43 -6.81
N ASN A 41 -15.03 -0.72 -6.12
CA ASN A 41 -16.25 -1.55 -6.14
C ASN A 41 -17.24 -1.18 -5.02
N GLY A 42 -16.88 -0.25 -4.13
CA GLY A 42 -17.68 0.17 -2.98
C GLY A 42 -18.40 1.51 -3.17
N ASP A 43 -19.20 1.88 -2.18
CA ASP A 43 -19.73 3.24 -2.05
C ASP A 43 -18.59 4.17 -1.61
N GLY A 44 -18.09 4.99 -2.55
CA GLY A 44 -17.02 5.97 -2.33
C GLY A 44 -15.62 5.48 -2.68
N TYR A 45 -14.68 6.41 -2.79
CA TYR A 45 -13.27 6.09 -3.04
C TYR A 45 -12.65 5.50 -1.78
N LYS A 46 -11.98 4.36 -1.93
CA LYS A 46 -11.13 3.76 -0.90
C LYS A 46 -9.84 3.31 -1.55
N SER A 47 -8.71 3.65 -0.94
CA SER A 47 -7.43 3.07 -1.34
C SER A 47 -6.54 2.84 -0.14
N LEU A 48 -5.65 1.86 -0.27
CA LEU A 48 -4.60 1.61 0.69
C LEU A 48 -3.27 1.61 -0.05
N HIS A 49 -2.31 2.34 0.49
CA HIS A 49 -0.96 2.37 -0.04
C HIS A 49 0.06 1.91 0.99
N VAL A 50 1.18 1.42 0.45
CA VAL A 50 2.42 1.17 1.18
C VAL A 50 3.52 1.92 0.46
N SER A 51 4.42 2.53 1.22
CA SER A 51 5.43 3.42 0.66
C SER A 51 6.73 3.42 1.43
N GLY A 52 7.78 3.95 0.82
CA GLY A 52 9.03 4.25 1.49
C GLY A 52 10.25 3.59 0.86
N SER A 53 11.34 3.56 1.62
CA SER A 53 12.60 2.94 1.26
C SER A 53 13.24 2.24 2.47
N LEU A 54 14.05 1.21 2.22
CA LEU A 54 14.78 0.47 3.26
C LEU A 54 16.04 1.20 3.73
N GLU A 55 16.50 2.22 2.99
CA GLU A 55 17.75 2.94 3.26
C GLU A 55 17.51 4.22 4.07
N GLU A 56 16.68 5.16 3.57
CA GLU A 56 16.62 6.53 4.11
C GLU A 56 15.27 6.90 4.76
N ASP A 57 14.15 6.53 4.14
CA ASP A 57 12.83 7.07 4.50
C ASP A 57 12.05 6.19 5.50
N GLY A 58 12.47 4.93 5.66
CA GLY A 58 11.69 3.91 6.34
C GLY A 58 10.45 3.52 5.53
N LEU A 59 9.62 2.65 6.08
CA LEU A 59 8.42 2.14 5.42
C LEU A 59 7.15 2.63 6.13
N ALA A 60 6.10 2.85 5.35
CA ALA A 60 4.81 3.36 5.84
C ALA A 60 3.64 2.66 5.13
N SER A 61 2.45 2.82 5.71
CA SER A 61 1.20 2.52 5.03
C SER A 61 0.16 3.58 5.36
N GLY A 62 -0.61 3.99 4.35
CA GLY A 62 -1.72 4.92 4.51
C GLY A 62 -3.01 4.33 3.95
N PHE A 63 -4.13 4.70 4.57
CA PHE A 63 -5.47 4.42 4.09
C PHE A 63 -6.14 5.75 3.73
N VAL A 64 -6.71 5.81 2.53
CA VAL A 64 -7.31 7.00 1.95
C VAL A 64 -8.76 6.71 1.62
N THR A 65 -9.61 7.67 1.94
CA THR A 65 -11.03 7.72 1.57
C THR A 65 -11.33 9.07 0.94
N ASP A 66 -12.56 9.30 0.50
CA ASP A 66 -13.00 10.62 0.05
C ASP A 66 -12.77 11.73 1.11
N ASP A 67 -12.92 11.41 2.39
CA ASP A 67 -12.91 12.39 3.48
C ASP A 67 -11.59 12.41 4.28
N ASP A 68 -10.90 11.27 4.37
CA ASP A 68 -9.76 11.08 5.28
C ASP A 68 -8.54 10.47 4.59
N HIS A 69 -7.35 10.86 5.09
CA HIS A 69 -6.08 10.17 4.86
C HIS A 69 -5.42 9.88 6.21
N ILE A 70 -5.44 8.62 6.62
CA ILE A 70 -4.91 8.15 7.91
C ILE A 70 -3.71 7.23 7.72
N LEU A 71 -2.79 7.24 8.69
CA LEU A 71 -1.55 6.44 8.62
C LEU A 71 -1.64 5.25 9.56
N LEU A 72 -0.93 4.18 9.20
CA LEU A 72 -0.74 3.04 10.08
C LEU A 72 0.10 3.48 11.29
N VAL A 73 -0.46 3.36 12.50
CA VAL A 73 0.15 3.84 13.74
C VAL A 73 1.51 3.18 13.99
N LYS A 74 1.61 1.87 13.74
CA LYS A 74 2.88 1.13 13.81
C LYS A 74 3.40 0.91 12.39
N PRO A 75 4.46 1.61 11.96
CA PRO A 75 4.95 1.49 10.59
C PRO A 75 5.45 0.05 10.32
N PRO A 76 5.29 -0.44 9.08
CA PRO A 76 5.93 -1.68 8.67
C PRO A 76 7.46 -1.52 8.72
N THR A 77 8.15 -2.64 8.91
CA THR A 77 9.62 -2.70 8.98
C THR A 77 10.21 -3.56 7.86
N THR A 78 9.38 -4.28 7.11
CA THR A 78 9.80 -5.13 6.00
C THR A 78 8.87 -5.04 4.80
N VAL A 79 9.41 -5.31 3.61
CA VAL A 79 8.62 -5.48 2.37
C VAL A 79 7.58 -6.59 2.51
N LYS A 80 7.88 -7.63 3.31
CA LYS A 80 6.94 -8.71 3.60
C LYS A 80 5.71 -8.18 4.34
N GLU A 81 5.89 -7.37 5.37
CA GLU A 81 4.77 -6.73 6.10
C GLU A 81 3.95 -5.82 5.18
N MET A 82 4.61 -5.00 4.35
CA MET A 82 3.90 -4.19 3.33
C MET A 82 3.06 -5.06 2.38
N THR A 83 3.62 -6.18 1.94
CA THR A 83 2.92 -7.13 1.06
C THR A 83 1.71 -7.75 1.77
N GLU A 84 1.85 -8.11 3.05
CA GLU A 84 0.75 -8.66 3.85
C GLU A 84 -0.37 -7.64 4.07
N ILE A 85 -0.04 -6.36 4.29
CA ILE A 85 -1.03 -5.28 4.41
C ILE A 85 -1.88 -5.19 3.14
N LEU A 86 -1.25 -5.11 1.95
CA LEU A 86 -1.98 -5.06 0.67
C LEU A 86 -2.83 -6.31 0.44
N LEU A 87 -2.31 -7.49 0.78
CA LEU A 87 -3.04 -8.75 0.65
C LEU A 87 -4.22 -8.84 1.60
N ASP A 88 -4.13 -8.27 2.80
CA ASP A 88 -5.24 -8.24 3.75
C ASP A 88 -6.30 -7.22 3.34
N PHE A 89 -5.90 -6.08 2.78
CA PHE A 89 -6.82 -5.12 2.15
C PHE A 89 -7.61 -5.78 1.01
N LEU A 90 -6.94 -6.51 0.12
CA LEU A 90 -7.56 -7.23 -0.99
C LEU A 90 -8.63 -8.25 -0.54
N LYS A 91 -8.54 -8.79 0.68
CA LYS A 91 -9.48 -9.80 1.17
C LYS A 91 -10.79 -9.21 1.72
N GLY A 92 -10.81 -7.91 2.05
CA GLY A 92 -11.99 -7.25 2.60
C GLY A 92 -11.74 -6.48 3.90
N GLU A 93 -12.62 -5.51 4.15
CA GLU A 93 -12.52 -4.54 5.24
C GLU A 93 -12.55 -5.19 6.64
N GLU A 94 -13.31 -6.28 6.80
CA GLU A 94 -13.44 -7.01 8.06
C GLU A 94 -12.15 -7.73 8.49
N ILE A 95 -11.18 -7.89 7.58
CA ILE A 95 -9.90 -8.55 7.86
C ILE A 95 -8.87 -7.52 8.28
N TRP A 96 -8.60 -6.51 7.45
CA TRP A 96 -7.49 -5.59 7.69
C TRP A 96 -7.75 -4.65 8.87
N ARG A 97 -9.00 -4.15 9.07
CA ARG A 97 -9.33 -3.25 10.19
C ARG A 97 -9.19 -3.90 11.57
N LYS A 98 -9.34 -5.22 11.67
CA LYS A 98 -9.12 -5.95 12.94
C LYS A 98 -7.65 -6.13 13.25
N LYS A 99 -6.80 -6.13 12.22
CA LYS A 99 -5.37 -6.44 12.31
C LYS A 99 -4.51 -5.20 12.46
N TYR A 100 -4.91 -4.09 11.85
CA TYR A 100 -4.12 -2.88 11.74
C TYR A 100 -4.82 -1.67 12.34
N ASP A 101 -4.07 -0.84 13.06
CA ASP A 101 -4.56 0.39 13.68
C ASP A 101 -4.16 1.59 12.82
N TYR A 102 -5.14 2.17 12.11
CA TYR A 102 -4.98 3.37 11.29
C TYR A 102 -5.65 4.55 11.97
N LYS A 103 -4.93 5.66 12.15
CA LYS A 103 -5.39 6.86 12.86
C LYS A 103 -4.73 8.13 12.31
#